data_AF-A0A165C4Q4-F1
#
_entry.id   AF-A0A165C4Q4-F1
#
_cell.length_a   1.000
_cell.length_b   1.000
_cell.length_c   1.000
_cell.angle_alpha   90.00
_cell.angle_beta   90.00
_cell.angle_gamma   90.00
#
_symmetry.space_group_name_H-M   'P 1'
#
loop_
_entity.id
_entity.type
_entity.pdbx_description
1 polymer ?
#
loop_
_entity_poly.entity_id
_entity_poly.type
_entity_poly.pdbx_seq_one_letter_code
_entity_poly.pdbx_strand_id
1 'polypeptide(L)'
;MRLLLEAVDRTLSALEGVGVPAAENRLIVAHWHLAIALTIARDTDWDDNSRSLLDCRLEIPENAPEEDRKILETYNHKYICFSELQKRVLEDKLPSPSMFGKAGPEGWRKTQYTDVRILCLRPPAAKGLPLRMLHNVFRQFTLNLHKPLPKGSATADSATRVAATLCAEMGKAFDNETQRSETFDTCFFPLFSDGDRWKSEHLVKAKIDSHHGKVNRALFLLNETKSLLKEGKPHSPTSLPASTPRIYTSCTLYEGRGTQGSLTFTENISGQKDNRLLFAASLSSSKHSALPVLVKLVNEPYGEDVHRLLARHHFAPSLYGYARYEGAPCAYIMEYLQSPTWTTLYNFSRGNASNNNDKRAIRRSLQHLVGILEDNQVVHGDLRPVNIMLQVDDERKLVRSKGRKSTAKIRVVDFDWAGKAGEVLYPVLRNQDIDWPGNSGGPIEGGQDRQLVKSWFYEAFSLPFDTVPPKNADLEDRRHT
;
A
#
# COMPACT_ATOMS: atom_id res chain seq x y z
N MET A 1 -1.60 -10.71 15.56
CA MET A 1 -2.05 -11.03 16.94
C MET A 1 -2.72 -12.38 17.07
N ARG A 2 -3.63 -12.83 16.19
CA ARG A 2 -4.16 -14.22 16.23
C ARG A 2 -3.05 -15.29 16.24
N LEU A 3 -2.04 -15.16 15.37
CA LEU A 3 -0.83 -16.02 15.36
C LEU A 3 0.05 -15.91 16.61
N LEU A 4 -0.06 -14.82 17.38
CA LEU A 4 0.68 -14.62 18.63
C LEU A 4 0.02 -15.36 19.80
N LEU A 5 -1.30 -15.55 19.80
CA LEU A 5 -2.04 -16.12 20.93
C LEU A 5 -1.97 -17.66 20.97
N GLU A 6 -1.98 -18.32 19.81
CA GLU A 6 -1.73 -19.78 19.73
C GLU A 6 -0.34 -20.17 20.23
N ALA A 7 0.63 -19.26 20.12
CA ALA A 7 1.98 -19.48 20.64
C ALA A 7 2.06 -19.24 22.16
N VAL A 8 1.23 -18.35 22.72
CA VAL A 8 1.10 -18.16 24.18
C VAL A 8 0.49 -19.40 24.83
N ASP A 9 -0.57 -19.97 24.26
CA ASP A 9 -1.21 -21.19 24.80
C ASP A 9 -0.26 -22.39 24.81
N ARG A 10 0.61 -22.51 23.79
CA ARG A 10 1.67 -23.53 23.76
C ARG A 10 2.71 -23.30 24.85
N THR A 11 3.14 -22.06 25.07
CA THR A 11 4.09 -21.72 26.16
C THR A 11 3.47 -21.89 27.54
N LEU A 12 2.20 -21.53 27.75
CA LEU A 12 1.49 -21.74 29.01
C LEU A 12 1.29 -23.23 29.31
N SER A 13 1.03 -24.04 28.29
CA SER A 13 0.93 -25.50 28.42
C SER A 13 2.28 -26.16 28.74
N ALA A 14 3.40 -25.61 28.25
CA ALA A 14 4.76 -26.08 28.58
C ALA A 14 5.18 -25.75 30.03
N LEU A 15 4.50 -24.80 30.67
CA LEU A 15 4.78 -24.32 32.03
C LEU A 15 3.86 -24.94 33.10
N GLU A 16 2.93 -25.82 32.71
CA GLU A 16 2.10 -26.60 33.65
C GLU A 16 2.98 -27.58 34.43
N GLY A 17 3.32 -27.21 35.66
CA GLY A 17 4.17 -27.99 36.56
C GLY A 17 5.22 -27.16 37.33
N VAL A 18 5.42 -25.89 36.97
CA VAL A 18 6.45 -25.01 37.58
C VAL A 18 5.84 -24.00 38.58
N GLY A 19 4.62 -24.24 39.06
CA GLY A 19 3.93 -23.36 40.01
C GLY A 19 3.33 -22.09 39.39
N VAL A 20 3.26 -22.01 38.06
CA VAL A 20 2.59 -20.92 37.34
C VAL A 20 1.07 -21.07 37.49
N PRO A 21 0.31 -20.00 37.76
CA PRO A 21 -1.15 -20.05 37.81
C PRO A 21 -1.73 -20.17 36.39
N ALA A 22 -1.54 -21.36 35.78
CA ALA A 22 -1.86 -21.63 34.39
C ALA A 22 -3.35 -21.39 34.08
N ALA A 23 -4.25 -21.65 35.03
CA ALA A 23 -5.68 -21.40 34.88
C ALA A 23 -6.02 -19.89 34.79
N GLU A 24 -5.40 -19.07 35.62
CA GLU A 24 -5.60 -17.61 35.64
C GLU A 24 -4.96 -16.95 34.41
N ASN A 25 -3.76 -17.39 34.03
CA ASN A 25 -3.12 -16.94 32.80
C ASN A 25 -3.89 -17.35 31.54
N ARG A 26 -4.49 -18.54 31.48
CA ARG A 26 -5.39 -18.94 30.38
C ARG A 26 -6.63 -18.04 30.31
N LEU A 27 -7.18 -17.63 31.46
CA LEU A 27 -8.29 -16.68 31.51
C LEU A 27 -7.86 -15.30 30.97
N ILE A 28 -6.66 -14.83 31.32
CA ILE A 28 -6.09 -13.59 30.79
C ILE A 28 -5.92 -13.67 29.27
N VAL A 29 -5.44 -14.79 28.73
CA VAL A 29 -5.33 -15.00 27.28
C VAL A 29 -6.71 -14.97 26.61
N ALA A 30 -7.73 -15.57 27.24
CA ALA A 30 -9.10 -15.51 26.75
C ALA A 30 -9.66 -14.07 26.76
N HIS A 31 -9.35 -13.28 27.80
CA HIS A 31 -9.68 -11.85 27.84
C HIS A 31 -8.99 -11.06 26.73
N TRP A 32 -7.71 -11.36 26.46
CA TRP A 32 -6.98 -10.76 25.34
C TRP A 32 -7.65 -11.10 24.00
N HIS A 33 -8.07 -12.35 23.80
CA HIS A 33 -8.83 -12.77 22.62
C HIS A 33 -10.13 -11.97 22.44
N LEU A 34 -10.89 -11.81 23.52
CA LEU A 34 -12.16 -11.08 23.49
C LEU A 34 -11.94 -9.59 23.18
N ALA A 35 -10.99 -8.94 23.83
CA ALA A 35 -10.65 -7.54 23.56
C ALA A 35 -10.25 -7.30 22.09
N ILE A 36 -9.45 -8.21 21.52
CA ILE A 36 -9.05 -8.15 20.11
C ILE A 36 -10.25 -8.40 19.19
N ALA A 37 -11.11 -9.36 19.52
CA ALA A 37 -12.31 -9.65 18.73
C ALA A 37 -13.28 -8.46 18.69
N LEU A 38 -13.54 -7.83 19.85
CA LEU A 38 -14.34 -6.60 19.96
C LEU A 38 -13.73 -5.46 19.14
N THR A 39 -12.40 -5.31 19.17
CA THR A 39 -11.67 -4.33 18.36
C THR A 39 -11.83 -4.58 16.86
N ILE A 40 -11.72 -5.85 16.42
CA ILE A 40 -11.89 -6.25 15.02
C ILE A 40 -13.34 -6.04 14.56
N ALA A 41 -14.31 -6.34 15.43
CA ALA A 41 -15.73 -6.14 15.17
C ALA A 41 -16.13 -4.65 15.07
N ARG A 42 -15.22 -3.74 15.42
CA ARG A 42 -15.40 -2.28 15.42
C ARG A 42 -16.51 -1.82 16.37
N ASP A 43 -16.69 -2.54 17.47
CA ASP A 43 -17.56 -2.09 18.54
C ASP A 43 -16.87 -0.90 19.26
N THR A 44 -17.51 0.26 19.26
CA THR A 44 -17.00 1.49 19.87
C THR A 44 -17.61 1.78 21.24
N ASP A 45 -18.66 1.06 21.63
CA ASP A 45 -19.37 1.24 22.91
C ASP A 45 -18.92 0.18 23.91
N TRP A 46 -17.62 0.19 24.25
CA TRP A 46 -17.09 -0.67 25.29
C TRP A 46 -17.58 -0.19 26.66
N ASP A 47 -18.37 -1.04 27.32
CA ASP A 47 -18.71 -0.88 28.73
C ASP A 47 -17.47 -1.03 29.64
N ASP A 48 -17.62 -0.69 30.92
CA ASP A 48 -16.51 -0.72 31.88
C ASP A 48 -15.89 -2.12 32.01
N ASN A 49 -16.69 -3.17 31.88
CA ASN A 49 -16.24 -4.56 31.90
C ASN A 49 -15.35 -4.87 30.69
N SER A 50 -15.77 -4.47 29.49
CA SER A 50 -14.99 -4.66 28.26
C SER A 50 -13.69 -3.85 28.30
N ARG A 51 -13.72 -2.63 28.86
CA ARG A 51 -12.52 -1.79 29.03
C ARG A 51 -11.50 -2.43 29.97
N SER A 52 -11.95 -3.11 31.02
CA SER A 52 -11.07 -3.81 31.98
C SER A 52 -10.23 -4.91 31.33
N LEU A 53 -10.67 -5.48 30.20
CA LEU A 53 -9.92 -6.48 29.44
C LEU A 53 -8.58 -5.93 28.90
N LEU A 54 -8.49 -4.61 28.70
CA LEU A 54 -7.27 -3.94 28.23
C LEU A 54 -6.19 -3.86 29.31
N ASP A 55 -6.56 -4.06 30.58
CA ASP A 55 -5.66 -3.99 31.73
C ASP A 55 -5.12 -5.35 32.18
N CYS A 56 -5.69 -6.46 31.70
CA CYS A 56 -5.23 -7.79 32.05
C CYS A 56 -3.77 -8.05 31.61
N ARG A 57 -2.94 -8.63 32.49
CA ARG A 57 -1.54 -8.99 32.23
C ARG A 57 -1.29 -10.41 32.70
N LEU A 58 -0.44 -11.14 31.97
CA LEU A 58 0.03 -12.45 32.40
C LEU A 58 0.89 -12.29 33.65
N GLU A 59 0.66 -13.15 34.64
CA GLU A 59 1.54 -13.30 35.78
C GLU A 59 2.71 -14.21 35.42
N ILE A 60 3.92 -13.72 35.68
CA ILE A 60 5.16 -14.42 35.33
C ILE A 60 5.90 -14.73 36.63
N PRO A 61 5.94 -16.00 37.07
CA PRO A 61 6.60 -16.36 38.32
C PRO A 61 8.12 -16.16 38.25
N GLU A 62 8.72 -15.71 39.36
CA GLU A 62 10.17 -15.50 39.45
C GLU A 62 10.99 -16.79 39.25
N ASN A 63 10.39 -17.95 39.50
CA ASN A 63 11.00 -19.27 39.34
C ASN A 63 10.79 -19.90 37.95
N ALA A 64 10.17 -19.19 36.99
CA ALA A 64 9.99 -19.68 35.63
C ALA A 64 11.35 -19.78 34.88
N PRO A 65 11.52 -20.76 33.98
CA PRO A 65 12.71 -20.85 33.14
C PRO A 65 12.96 -19.55 32.36
N GLU A 66 14.21 -19.11 32.30
CA GLU A 66 14.59 -17.81 31.73
C GLU A 66 14.13 -17.60 30.28
N GLU A 67 14.12 -18.67 29.49
CA GLU A 67 13.69 -18.63 28.09
C GLU A 67 12.17 -18.42 27.97
N ASP A 68 11.39 -19.12 28.79
CA ASP A 68 9.93 -18.97 28.84
C ASP A 68 9.51 -17.64 29.45
N ARG A 69 10.23 -17.17 30.47
CA ARG A 69 10.04 -15.84 31.08
C ARG A 69 10.15 -14.73 30.04
N LYS A 70 11.21 -14.74 29.23
CA LYS A 70 11.41 -13.77 28.14
C LYS A 70 10.29 -13.82 27.10
N ILE A 71 9.80 -15.02 26.78
CA ILE A 71 8.70 -15.22 25.85
C ILE A 71 7.41 -14.57 26.42
N LEU A 72 7.05 -14.87 27.66
CA LEU A 72 5.86 -14.30 28.33
C LEU A 72 5.96 -12.78 28.50
N GLU A 73 7.13 -12.25 28.89
CA GLU A 73 7.40 -10.82 28.97
C GLU A 73 7.21 -10.13 27.62
N THR A 74 7.68 -10.75 26.53
CA THR A 74 7.50 -10.27 25.16
C THR A 74 6.01 -10.20 24.79
N TYR A 75 5.21 -11.17 25.21
CA TYR A 75 3.76 -11.17 24.95
C TYR A 75 3.03 -10.11 25.78
N ASN A 76 3.34 -9.98 27.07
CA ASN A 76 2.82 -8.90 27.91
C ASN A 76 3.15 -7.53 27.29
N HIS A 77 4.38 -7.32 26.83
CA HIS A 77 4.79 -6.08 26.17
C HIS A 77 3.97 -5.80 24.90
N LYS A 78 3.79 -6.80 24.03
CA LYS A 78 2.96 -6.66 22.83
C LYS A 78 1.51 -6.33 23.15
N TYR A 79 0.93 -6.95 24.18
CA TYR A 79 -0.44 -6.65 24.60
C TYR A 79 -0.57 -5.28 25.27
N ILE A 80 0.44 -4.83 26.02
CA ILE A 80 0.53 -3.45 26.52
C ILE A 80 0.49 -2.45 25.36
N CYS A 81 1.30 -2.65 24.32
CA CYS A 81 1.28 -1.77 23.15
C CYS A 81 -0.09 -1.73 22.47
N PHE A 82 -0.74 -2.89 22.32
CA PHE A 82 -2.10 -2.97 21.78
C PHE A 82 -3.11 -2.25 22.68
N SER A 83 -3.13 -2.53 23.98
CA SER A 83 -4.09 -1.97 24.91
C SER A 83 -3.98 -0.45 25.01
N GLU A 84 -2.77 0.11 25.04
CA GLU A 84 -2.53 1.55 25.01
C GLU A 84 -3.06 2.21 23.74
N LEU A 85 -2.87 1.57 22.58
CA LEU A 85 -3.43 2.04 21.32
C LEU A 85 -4.95 2.01 21.33
N GLN A 86 -5.54 0.92 21.81
CA GLN A 86 -6.99 0.75 21.83
C GLN A 86 -7.66 1.71 22.84
N LYS A 87 -7.07 1.93 24.02
CA LYS A 87 -7.55 2.94 24.97
C LYS A 87 -7.55 4.34 24.35
N ARG A 88 -6.50 4.71 23.60
CA ARG A 88 -6.46 6.00 22.88
C ARG A 88 -7.53 6.12 21.82
N VAL A 89 -7.88 5.01 21.16
CA VAL A 89 -8.98 4.96 20.18
C VAL A 89 -10.34 5.10 20.87
N LEU A 90 -10.58 4.38 21.96
CA LEU A 90 -11.84 4.41 22.72
C LEU A 90 -12.05 5.73 23.49
N GLU A 91 -10.97 6.40 23.88
CA GLU A 91 -11.00 7.73 24.53
C GLU A 91 -11.07 8.90 23.53
N ASP A 92 -11.23 8.61 22.23
CA ASP A 92 -11.32 9.60 21.15
C ASP A 92 -10.09 10.55 21.08
N LYS A 93 -8.91 10.05 21.51
CA LYS A 93 -7.64 10.79 21.55
C LYS A 93 -6.82 10.69 20.28
N LEU A 94 -7.40 10.26 19.15
CA LEU A 94 -6.75 10.45 17.86
C LEU A 94 -6.99 11.90 17.41
N PRO A 95 -5.95 12.74 17.28
CA PRO A 95 -6.13 14.13 16.90
C PRO A 95 -6.77 14.20 15.51
N SER A 96 -7.88 14.92 15.40
CA SER A 96 -8.47 15.26 14.10
C SER A 96 -7.44 16.00 13.23
N PRO A 97 -7.54 15.97 11.89
CA PRO A 97 -6.63 16.71 11.00
C PRO A 97 -6.43 18.19 11.39
N SER A 98 -7.42 18.82 12.03
CA SER A 98 -7.33 20.20 12.54
C SER A 98 -6.57 20.32 13.87
N MET A 99 -6.55 19.29 14.73
CA MET A 99 -5.77 19.25 15.98
C MET A 99 -4.25 19.31 15.71
N PHE A 100 -3.79 18.78 14.58
CA PHE A 100 -2.39 18.90 14.13
C PHE A 100 -1.94 20.35 13.91
N GLY A 101 -2.89 21.25 13.59
CA GLY A 101 -2.63 22.69 13.47
C GLY A 101 -2.81 23.48 14.77
N LYS A 102 -3.46 22.91 15.79
CA LYS A 102 -3.76 23.57 17.07
C LYS A 102 -2.65 23.47 18.11
N ALA A 103 -1.83 22.42 18.04
CA ALA A 103 -0.79 22.16 19.04
C ALA A 103 0.49 23.02 18.88
N GLY A 104 0.40 24.11 18.10
CA GLY A 104 1.53 24.99 17.79
C GLY A 104 2.66 24.29 17.01
N PRO A 105 3.77 25.02 16.75
CA PRO A 105 4.93 24.47 16.05
C PRO A 105 5.52 23.23 16.74
N GLU A 106 5.47 23.19 18.07
CA GLU A 106 5.98 22.08 18.86
C GLU A 106 5.11 20.82 18.74
N GLY A 107 3.79 20.96 18.74
CA GLY A 107 2.89 19.82 18.65
C GLY A 107 2.97 19.14 17.29
N TRP A 108 2.90 19.93 16.20
CA TRP A 108 3.13 19.37 14.85
C TRP A 108 4.48 18.67 14.78
N ARG A 109 5.56 19.32 15.23
CA ARG A 109 6.91 18.77 15.22
C ARG A 109 7.00 17.47 16.03
N LYS A 110 6.47 17.43 17.26
CA LYS A 110 6.48 16.24 18.13
C LYS A 110 5.68 15.08 17.53
N THR A 111 4.50 15.36 16.95
CA THR A 111 3.66 14.32 16.33
C THR A 111 4.27 13.75 15.05
N GLN A 112 5.14 14.49 14.35
CA GLN A 112 5.90 13.91 13.22
C GLN A 112 6.88 12.80 13.65
N TYR A 113 7.20 12.68 14.93
CA TYR A 113 8.06 11.62 15.48
C TYR A 113 7.28 10.46 16.12
N THR A 114 5.95 10.42 15.98
CA THR A 114 5.11 9.32 16.50
C THR A 114 4.58 8.42 15.38
N ASP A 115 3.87 7.37 15.76
CA ASP A 115 3.27 6.39 14.84
C ASP A 115 2.00 6.90 14.11
N VAL A 116 1.45 8.05 14.55
CA VAL A 116 0.23 8.66 13.96
C VAL A 116 0.54 9.88 13.09
N ARG A 117 1.80 10.03 12.65
CA ARG A 117 2.26 11.17 11.86
C ARG A 117 1.55 11.28 10.49
N ILE A 118 1.27 12.53 10.08
CA ILE A 118 0.80 12.84 8.73
C ILE A 118 2.01 13.17 7.86
N LEU A 119 2.32 12.30 6.92
CA LEU A 119 3.43 12.46 5.99
C LEU A 119 2.97 13.26 4.75
N CYS A 120 2.92 14.59 4.89
CA CYS A 120 2.44 15.52 3.84
C CYS A 120 3.56 16.41 3.27
N LEU A 121 4.80 15.89 3.18
CA LEU A 121 5.99 16.65 2.77
C LEU A 121 6.32 17.81 3.73
N ARG A 122 5.94 17.70 5.00
CA ARG A 122 6.29 18.66 6.06
C ARG A 122 6.80 17.94 7.32
N PRO A 123 8.12 17.89 7.57
CA PRO A 123 9.20 18.49 6.77
C PRO A 123 9.34 17.85 5.38
N PRO A 124 10.06 18.46 4.41
CA PRO A 124 10.21 17.92 3.04
C PRO A 124 10.70 16.46 2.96
N ALA A 125 11.38 15.97 4.00
CA ALA A 125 11.81 14.59 4.15
C ALA A 125 10.67 13.61 4.53
N ALA A 126 9.54 14.10 5.03
CA ALA A 126 8.37 13.31 5.44
C ALA A 126 7.47 12.98 4.24
N LYS A 127 7.96 12.08 3.38
CA LYS A 127 7.23 11.55 2.22
C LYS A 127 6.16 10.56 2.70
N GLY A 128 4.91 10.81 2.34
CA GLY A 128 3.78 9.93 2.62
C GLY A 128 2.93 9.68 1.40
N LEU A 129 1.76 9.07 1.59
CA LEU A 129 0.81 8.91 0.50
C LEU A 129 0.50 10.28 -0.14
N PRO A 130 0.46 10.37 -1.48
CA PRO A 130 -0.07 11.55 -2.15
C PRO A 130 -1.43 11.95 -1.56
N LEU A 131 -1.58 13.20 -1.09
CA LEU A 131 -2.81 13.69 -0.42
C LEU A 131 -4.08 13.42 -1.24
N ARG A 132 -3.96 13.45 -2.59
CA ARG A 132 -5.01 13.11 -3.55
C ARG A 132 -5.64 11.72 -3.37
N MET A 133 -4.96 10.79 -2.69
CA MET A 133 -5.46 9.44 -2.42
C MET A 133 -6.25 9.31 -1.10
N LEU A 134 -6.18 10.32 -0.24
CA LEU A 134 -6.81 10.30 1.09
C LEU A 134 -8.25 10.81 1.05
N HIS A 135 -8.56 11.72 0.13
CA HIS A 135 -9.92 12.25 -0.04
C HIS A 135 -10.11 12.86 -1.43
N ASN A 136 -11.32 12.74 -1.98
CA ASN A 136 -11.65 13.25 -3.32
C ASN A 136 -11.45 14.78 -3.46
N VAL A 137 -11.58 15.54 -2.35
CA VAL A 137 -11.33 17.00 -2.36
C VAL A 137 -9.91 17.36 -2.78
N PHE A 138 -8.90 16.60 -2.33
CA PHE A 138 -7.49 16.85 -2.67
C PHE A 138 -7.19 16.48 -4.12
N ARG A 139 -7.82 15.41 -4.62
CA ARG A 139 -7.81 15.03 -6.03
C ARG A 139 -8.41 16.15 -6.89
N GLN A 140 -9.60 16.64 -6.54
CA GLN A 140 -10.28 17.71 -7.28
C GLN A 140 -9.50 19.03 -7.26
N PHE A 141 -8.89 19.38 -6.12
CA PHE A 141 -8.00 20.54 -6.01
C PHE A 141 -6.83 20.45 -6.99
N THR A 142 -6.17 19.29 -7.06
CA THR A 142 -5.05 19.05 -7.99
C THR A 142 -5.50 19.21 -9.44
N LEU A 143 -6.66 18.65 -9.82
CA LEU A 143 -7.22 18.82 -11.17
C LEU A 143 -7.51 20.30 -11.47
N ASN A 144 -8.07 21.03 -10.51
CA ASN A 144 -8.38 22.45 -10.69
C ASN A 144 -7.11 23.32 -10.82
N LEU A 145 -6.01 22.97 -10.14
CA LEU A 145 -4.73 23.68 -10.29
C LEU A 145 -4.18 23.61 -11.73
N HIS A 146 -4.44 22.53 -12.45
CA HIS A 146 -3.96 22.33 -13.82
C HIS A 146 -4.94 22.86 -14.87
N LYS A 147 -6.12 23.32 -14.48
CA LYS A 147 -7.05 23.98 -15.40
C LYS A 147 -6.47 25.35 -15.77
N PRO A 148 -6.42 25.70 -17.06
CA PRO A 148 -6.01 27.04 -17.45
C PRO A 148 -6.95 28.05 -16.81
N LEU A 149 -6.40 29.10 -16.22
CA LEU A 149 -7.20 30.23 -15.76
C LEU A 149 -7.94 30.85 -16.96
N PRO A 150 -9.12 31.45 -16.74
CA PRO A 150 -9.84 32.14 -17.81
C PRO A 150 -8.94 33.20 -18.48
N LYS A 151 -8.64 33.00 -19.76
CA LYS A 151 -7.73 33.89 -20.52
C LYS A 151 -8.33 35.30 -20.61
N GLY A 152 -7.48 36.31 -20.39
CA GLY A 152 -7.83 37.71 -20.66
C GLY A 152 -8.68 38.42 -19.60
N SER A 153 -8.89 37.83 -18.41
CA SER A 153 -9.53 38.54 -17.30
C SER A 153 -8.48 39.11 -16.34
N ALA A 154 -8.58 40.38 -15.97
CA ALA A 154 -7.76 40.98 -14.91
C ALA A 154 -7.87 40.21 -13.58
N THR A 155 -8.99 39.52 -13.37
CA THR A 155 -9.26 38.63 -12.24
C THR A 155 -8.36 37.40 -12.23
N ALA A 156 -8.03 36.82 -13.39
CA ALA A 156 -7.13 35.67 -13.48
C ALA A 156 -5.69 36.03 -13.04
N ASP A 157 -5.16 37.15 -13.54
CA ASP A 157 -3.82 37.61 -13.15
C ASP A 157 -3.74 37.97 -11.66
N SER A 158 -4.78 38.60 -11.12
CA SER A 158 -4.88 38.88 -9.69
C SER A 158 -5.03 37.60 -8.85
N ALA A 159 -5.77 36.60 -9.33
CA ALA A 159 -5.86 35.29 -8.67
C ALA A 159 -4.51 34.57 -8.63
N THR A 160 -3.73 34.61 -9.71
CA THR A 160 -2.37 34.04 -9.75
C THR A 160 -1.44 34.74 -8.77
N ARG A 161 -1.46 36.08 -8.73
CA ARG A 161 -0.65 36.87 -7.78
C ARG A 161 -1.02 36.54 -6.34
N VAL A 162 -2.32 36.54 -6.00
CA VAL A 162 -2.77 36.19 -4.65
C VAL A 162 -2.37 34.76 -4.28
N ALA A 163 -2.54 33.78 -5.18
CA ALA A 163 -2.13 32.41 -4.92
C ALA A 163 -0.62 32.31 -4.62
N ALA A 164 0.22 33.00 -5.40
CA ALA A 164 1.67 33.01 -5.18
C ALA A 164 2.03 33.66 -3.83
N THR A 165 1.44 34.81 -3.50
CA THR A 165 1.64 35.49 -2.21
C THR A 165 1.16 34.62 -1.05
N LEU A 166 0.01 33.99 -1.17
CA LEU A 166 -0.53 33.09 -0.14
C LEU A 166 0.41 31.90 0.10
N CYS A 167 0.93 31.29 -0.96
CA CYS A 167 1.89 30.18 -0.84
C CYS A 167 3.18 30.63 -0.15
N ALA A 168 3.67 31.83 -0.44
CA ALA A 168 4.87 32.38 0.19
C ALA A 168 4.64 32.73 1.67
N GLU A 169 3.55 33.39 2.00
CA GLU A 169 3.25 33.85 3.36
C GLU A 169 2.79 32.71 4.28
N MET A 170 1.92 31.80 3.81
CA MET A 170 1.45 30.66 4.61
C MET A 170 2.51 29.55 4.80
N GLY A 171 3.68 29.72 4.17
CA GLY A 171 4.88 28.93 4.44
C GLY A 171 5.68 29.42 5.64
N LYS A 172 5.44 30.65 6.12
CA LYS A 172 6.16 31.25 7.27
C LYS A 172 5.59 30.77 8.60
N ALA A 173 6.40 30.85 9.64
CA ALA A 173 5.94 30.65 11.01
C ALA A 173 5.21 31.90 11.50
N PHE A 174 4.12 31.70 12.24
CA PHE A 174 3.36 32.76 12.90
C PHE A 174 3.33 32.48 14.39
N ASP A 175 3.39 33.53 15.20
CA ASP A 175 3.43 33.40 16.66
C ASP A 175 2.06 33.02 17.23
N ASN A 176 0.97 33.34 16.52
CA ASN A 176 -0.38 33.00 16.90
C ASN A 176 -1.36 32.95 15.70
N GLU A 177 -2.56 32.44 15.94
CA GLU A 177 -3.62 32.29 14.93
C GLU A 177 -4.15 33.62 14.40
N THR A 178 -4.16 34.67 15.23
CA THR A 178 -4.59 36.03 14.84
C THR A 178 -3.69 36.59 13.76
N GLN A 179 -2.37 36.57 13.99
CA GLN A 179 -1.36 37.06 13.04
C GLN A 179 -1.40 36.30 11.71
N ARG A 180 -1.54 34.96 11.77
CA ARG A 180 -1.74 34.13 10.57
C ARG A 180 -3.00 34.55 9.81
N SER A 181 -4.08 34.80 10.54
CA SER A 181 -5.39 35.17 9.99
C SER A 181 -5.38 36.55 9.34
N GLU A 182 -4.72 37.54 9.94
CA GLU A 182 -4.55 38.88 9.37
C GLU A 182 -3.66 38.86 8.12
N THR A 183 -2.61 38.06 8.15
CA THR A 183 -1.71 37.87 6.99
C THR A 183 -2.47 37.19 5.84
N PHE A 184 -3.28 36.17 6.14
CA PHE A 184 -4.16 35.51 5.17
C PHE A 184 -5.12 36.51 4.52
N ASP A 185 -5.78 37.36 5.31
CA ASP A 185 -6.69 38.39 4.80
C ASP A 185 -5.97 39.42 3.93
N THR A 186 -4.76 39.83 4.34
CA THR A 186 -3.93 40.76 3.56
C THR A 186 -3.56 40.17 2.20
N CYS A 187 -3.23 38.88 2.16
CA CYS A 187 -2.95 38.17 0.91
C CYS A 187 -4.18 38.12 -0.01
N PHE A 188 -5.37 37.92 0.55
CA PHE A 188 -6.62 37.78 -0.20
C PHE A 188 -7.26 39.11 -0.62
N PHE A 189 -6.94 40.21 0.06
CA PHE A 189 -7.54 41.53 -0.19
C PHE A 189 -7.51 41.97 -1.67
N PRO A 190 -6.42 41.77 -2.45
CA PRO A 190 -6.36 42.20 -3.85
C PRO A 190 -7.31 41.45 -4.80
N LEU A 191 -7.90 40.32 -4.37
CA LEU A 191 -8.87 39.55 -5.16
C LEU A 191 -10.28 40.14 -5.11
N PHE A 192 -10.55 41.05 -4.16
CA PHE A 192 -11.89 41.62 -3.92
C PHE A 192 -11.85 43.14 -4.11
N SER A 193 -12.50 43.63 -5.16
CA SER A 193 -12.63 45.06 -5.46
C SER A 193 -13.42 45.83 -4.39
N ASP A 194 -14.32 45.15 -3.69
CA ASP A 194 -15.13 45.66 -2.58
C ASP A 194 -14.63 45.04 -1.26
N GLY A 195 -13.58 45.62 -0.68
CA GLY A 195 -12.87 45.10 0.50
C GLY A 195 -13.74 44.79 1.74
N ASP A 196 -14.97 45.30 1.81
CA ASP A 196 -15.89 45.11 2.94
C ASP A 196 -16.64 43.77 2.92
N ARG A 197 -16.83 43.14 1.75
CA ARG A 197 -17.63 41.90 1.68
C ARG A 197 -16.89 40.68 2.22
N TRP A 198 -15.57 40.63 2.07
CA TRP A 198 -14.75 39.50 2.52
C TRP A 198 -14.68 39.38 4.05
N LYS A 199 -14.78 40.48 4.80
CA LYS A 199 -14.70 40.45 6.28
C LYS A 199 -16.05 40.25 6.97
N SER A 200 -17.14 40.10 6.20
CA SER A 200 -18.47 39.97 6.78
C SER A 200 -18.70 38.58 7.41
N GLU A 201 -19.13 38.56 8.67
CA GLU A 201 -19.60 37.34 9.36
C GLU A 201 -21.08 37.11 9.03
N HIS A 202 -21.43 35.87 8.67
CA HIS A 202 -22.82 35.50 8.38
C HIS A 202 -23.30 34.36 9.26
N LEU A 203 -24.50 34.51 9.80
CA LEU A 203 -25.18 33.47 10.55
C LEU A 203 -25.90 32.54 9.57
N VAL A 204 -25.48 31.26 9.50
CA VAL A 204 -26.09 30.28 8.61
C VAL A 204 -26.98 29.35 9.43
N LYS A 205 -28.28 29.29 9.07
CA LYS A 205 -29.23 28.36 9.67
C LYS A 205 -29.26 27.06 8.86
N ALA A 206 -28.95 25.92 9.49
CA ALA A 206 -29.02 24.63 8.83
C ALA A 206 -30.48 24.29 8.47
N LYS A 207 -30.70 23.72 7.27
CA LYS A 207 -32.06 23.40 6.78
C LYS A 207 -32.78 22.30 7.58
N ILE A 208 -32.05 21.49 8.38
CA ILE A 208 -32.59 20.26 8.96
C ILE A 208 -32.31 20.14 10.47
N ASP A 209 -31.34 20.88 11.02
CA ASP A 209 -31.03 20.84 12.46
C ASP A 209 -31.23 22.24 13.07
N SER A 210 -31.75 22.30 14.29
CA SER A 210 -32.03 23.52 15.09
C SER A 210 -30.77 24.27 15.56
N HIS A 211 -29.64 24.07 14.87
CA HIS A 211 -28.33 24.59 15.23
C HIS A 211 -27.91 25.70 14.26
N HIS A 212 -27.26 26.74 14.81
CA HIS A 212 -26.74 27.87 14.06
C HIS A 212 -25.22 27.73 13.95
N GLY A 213 -24.67 27.94 12.76
CA GLY A 213 -23.23 28.01 12.51
C GLY A 213 -22.80 29.42 12.13
N LYS A 214 -21.62 29.84 12.55
CA LYS A 214 -20.99 31.08 12.09
C LYS A 214 -20.04 30.77 10.94
N VAL A 215 -20.18 31.50 9.84
CA VAL A 215 -19.26 31.42 8.70
C VAL A 215 -18.60 32.78 8.53
N ASN A 216 -17.28 32.82 8.70
CA ASN A 216 -16.46 34.00 8.46
C ASN A 216 -15.86 33.88 7.06
N ARG A 217 -15.66 35.02 6.38
CA ARG A 217 -14.97 35.07 5.07
C ARG A 217 -15.72 34.35 3.94
N ALA A 218 -17.01 34.66 3.79
CA ALA A 218 -17.87 34.11 2.73
C ALA A 218 -18.06 35.12 1.59
N LEU A 219 -17.87 34.67 0.34
CA LEU A 219 -18.20 35.44 -0.86
C LEU A 219 -19.53 34.94 -1.44
N PHE A 220 -20.57 35.79 -1.42
CA PHE A 220 -21.80 35.55 -2.16
C PHE A 220 -21.74 36.26 -3.51
N LEU A 221 -21.70 35.49 -4.60
CA LEU A 221 -21.92 36.00 -5.94
C LEU A 221 -23.43 36.11 -6.17
N LEU A 222 -23.87 37.27 -6.66
CA LEU A 222 -25.28 37.63 -6.90
C LEU A 222 -26.08 36.44 -7.49
N ASN A 223 -27.09 35.99 -6.73
CA ASN A 223 -28.18 35.09 -7.11
C ASN A 223 -27.89 33.62 -7.47
N GLU A 224 -26.68 33.09 -7.25
CA GLU A 224 -26.48 31.63 -7.25
C GLU A 224 -25.75 31.17 -6.00
N THR A 225 -26.45 30.41 -5.16
CA THR A 225 -25.91 29.74 -3.99
C THR A 225 -24.95 28.62 -4.43
N LYS A 226 -23.73 28.96 -4.85
CA LYS A 226 -22.65 27.96 -4.94
C LYS A 226 -22.13 27.68 -3.54
N SER A 227 -22.79 26.71 -2.90
CA SER A 227 -22.33 25.92 -1.76
C SER A 227 -20.82 26.05 -1.50
N LEU A 228 -20.43 26.98 -0.62
CA LEU A 228 -19.12 26.97 0.00
C LEU A 228 -19.10 25.85 1.05
N LEU A 229 -18.27 24.84 0.78
CA LEU A 229 -17.84 23.76 1.67
C LEU A 229 -18.93 23.25 2.63
N LYS A 230 -19.74 22.31 2.15
CA LYS A 230 -20.42 21.38 3.04
C LYS A 230 -19.36 20.45 3.62
N GLU A 231 -18.90 20.69 4.85
CA GLU A 231 -18.40 19.59 5.67
C GLU A 231 -19.54 18.57 5.74
N GLY A 232 -19.40 17.49 4.99
CA GLY A 232 -20.24 16.32 5.23
C GLY A 232 -20.00 15.91 6.68
N LYS A 233 -21.10 15.67 7.43
CA LYS A 233 -21.00 14.96 8.71
C LYS A 233 -20.06 13.76 8.46
N PRO A 234 -18.96 13.62 9.20
CA PRO A 234 -18.16 12.42 9.08
C PRO A 234 -19.10 11.27 9.38
N HIS A 235 -19.36 10.43 8.38
CA HIS A 235 -19.75 9.07 8.69
C HIS A 235 -18.68 8.53 9.63
N SER A 236 -19.11 7.91 10.72
CA SER A 236 -18.31 7.43 11.84
C SER A 236 -16.89 7.07 11.42
N PRO A 237 -15.84 7.52 12.12
CA PRO A 237 -14.46 7.37 11.69
C PRO A 237 -14.19 5.90 11.39
N THR A 238 -14.16 5.55 10.11
CA THR A 238 -13.77 4.22 9.68
C THR A 238 -12.30 4.12 10.05
N SER A 239 -11.98 3.30 11.07
CA SER A 239 -10.65 3.03 11.57
C SER A 239 -9.82 2.26 10.53
N LEU A 240 -9.61 2.88 9.37
CA LEU A 240 -8.62 2.43 8.41
C LEU A 240 -7.24 2.79 8.98
N PRO A 241 -6.27 1.86 8.95
CA PRO A 241 -4.90 2.15 9.34
C PRO A 241 -4.39 3.43 8.66
N ALA A 242 -3.56 4.20 9.37
CA ALA A 242 -2.90 5.36 8.80
C ALA A 242 -2.18 4.96 7.49
N SER A 243 -2.23 5.82 6.47
CA SER A 243 -1.68 5.54 5.14
C SER A 243 -2.40 4.46 4.34
N THR A 244 -3.73 4.35 4.46
CA THR A 244 -4.58 3.53 3.58
C THR A 244 -5.25 4.38 2.48
N PRO A 245 -5.25 3.95 1.19
CA PRO A 245 -5.95 4.64 0.12
C PRO A 245 -7.47 4.63 0.33
N ARG A 246 -8.13 5.79 0.33
CA ARG A 246 -9.56 5.89 0.68
C ARG A 246 -10.51 6.04 -0.51
N ILE A 247 -9.98 6.42 -1.68
CA ILE A 247 -10.80 6.66 -2.88
C ILE A 247 -11.13 5.38 -3.67
N TYR A 248 -10.42 4.27 -3.41
CA TYR A 248 -10.55 3.02 -4.16
C TYR A 248 -11.46 2.02 -3.43
N THR A 249 -12.73 2.37 -3.21
CA THR A 249 -13.70 1.47 -2.56
C THR A 249 -14.28 0.43 -3.51
N SER A 250 -14.16 0.65 -4.82
CA SER A 250 -14.65 -0.26 -5.86
C SER A 250 -13.66 -0.38 -7.01
N CYS A 251 -13.78 -1.44 -7.78
CA CYS A 251 -12.98 -1.69 -8.99
C CYS A 251 -13.81 -2.28 -10.12
N THR A 252 -13.33 -2.11 -11.35
CA THR A 252 -13.82 -2.81 -12.54
C THR A 252 -13.04 -4.10 -12.69
N LEU A 253 -13.75 -5.23 -12.79
CA LEU A 253 -13.14 -6.54 -12.99
C LEU A 253 -12.96 -6.84 -14.47
N TYR A 254 -11.88 -7.55 -14.83
CA TYR A 254 -11.67 -7.99 -16.21
C TYR A 254 -12.58 -9.18 -16.60
N GLU A 255 -13.14 -9.87 -15.61
CA GLU A 255 -14.11 -10.93 -15.84
C GLU A 255 -15.51 -10.35 -16.10
N GLY A 256 -15.95 -10.38 -17.35
CA GLY A 256 -17.29 -9.92 -17.74
C GLY A 256 -17.39 -8.40 -17.88
N ARG A 257 -18.10 -7.95 -18.92
CA ARG A 257 -18.22 -6.52 -19.23
C ARG A 257 -19.04 -5.82 -18.13
N GLY A 258 -18.44 -4.85 -17.46
CA GLY A 258 -19.12 -4.03 -16.45
C GLY A 258 -19.24 -4.67 -15.07
N THR A 259 -18.59 -5.81 -14.83
CA THR A 259 -18.58 -6.43 -13.50
C THR A 259 -17.80 -5.55 -12.53
N GLN A 260 -18.40 -5.23 -11.38
CA GLN A 260 -17.76 -4.47 -10.32
C GLN A 260 -17.39 -5.35 -9.13
N GLY A 261 -16.30 -4.98 -8.47
CA GLY A 261 -15.89 -5.52 -7.19
C GLY A 261 -15.81 -4.42 -6.13
N SER A 262 -15.99 -4.79 -4.87
CA SER A 262 -15.74 -3.93 -3.71
C SER A 262 -14.38 -4.26 -3.11
N LEU A 263 -13.64 -3.24 -2.69
CA LEU A 263 -12.30 -3.38 -2.11
C LEU A 263 -12.29 -2.92 -0.65
N THR A 264 -11.71 -3.75 0.20
CA THR A 264 -11.44 -3.41 1.61
C THR A 264 -9.95 -3.57 1.88
N PHE A 265 -9.23 -2.46 2.03
CA PHE A 265 -7.80 -2.47 2.34
C PHE A 265 -7.52 -2.91 3.78
N THR A 266 -6.46 -3.69 3.96
CA THR A 266 -6.07 -4.22 5.27
C THR A 266 -4.74 -3.65 5.75
N GLU A 267 -3.72 -3.57 4.88
CA GLU A 267 -2.39 -3.07 5.25
C GLU A 267 -1.58 -2.55 4.04
N ASN A 268 -0.58 -1.73 4.31
CA ASN A 268 0.46 -1.32 3.35
C ASN A 268 1.66 -2.27 3.50
N ILE A 269 1.98 -3.01 2.44
CA ILE A 269 3.02 -4.06 2.44
C ILE A 269 4.41 -3.48 2.17
N SER A 270 4.49 -2.36 1.47
CA SER A 270 5.73 -1.72 1.00
C SER A 270 6.64 -1.21 2.13
N GLY A 271 6.12 -1.05 3.34
CA GLY A 271 6.83 -0.38 4.44
C GLY A 271 7.13 1.10 4.12
N GLN A 272 7.75 1.81 5.06
CA GLN A 272 7.96 3.28 4.95
C GLN A 272 9.18 3.69 4.10
N LYS A 273 10.03 2.74 3.69
CA LYS A 273 11.27 3.01 2.94
C LYS A 273 11.17 2.67 1.46
N ASP A 274 10.17 1.89 1.04
CA ASP A 274 9.92 1.61 -0.37
C ASP A 274 8.88 2.62 -0.89
N ASN A 275 9.20 3.31 -1.99
CA ASN A 275 8.27 4.22 -2.65
C ASN A 275 7.15 3.46 -3.38
N ARG A 276 7.23 2.13 -3.47
CA ARG A 276 6.16 1.31 -4.02
C ARG A 276 4.89 1.48 -3.19
N LEU A 277 3.75 1.58 -3.88
CA LEU A 277 2.44 1.76 -3.27
C LEU A 277 1.68 0.43 -3.36
N LEU A 278 2.07 -0.54 -2.54
CA LEU A 278 1.54 -1.91 -2.50
C LEU A 278 0.71 -2.13 -1.24
N PHE A 279 -0.51 -2.61 -1.41
CA PHE A 279 -1.45 -2.81 -0.31
C PHE A 279 -2.09 -4.19 -0.36
N ALA A 280 -2.23 -4.84 0.79
CA ALA A 280 -3.12 -5.98 0.91
C ALA A 280 -4.56 -5.46 1.00
N ALA A 281 -5.48 -6.17 0.36
CA ALA A 281 -6.90 -5.92 0.45
C ALA A 281 -7.70 -7.22 0.31
N SER A 282 -8.99 -7.13 0.60
CA SER A 282 -9.97 -8.16 0.27
C SER A 282 -10.88 -7.65 -0.85
N LEU A 283 -11.07 -8.48 -1.87
CA LEU A 283 -11.96 -8.25 -2.99
C LEU A 283 -13.26 -9.04 -2.79
N SER A 284 -14.39 -8.34 -2.83
CA SER A 284 -15.72 -8.93 -2.83
C SER A 284 -16.41 -8.71 -4.18
N SER A 285 -16.99 -9.76 -4.75
CA SER A 285 -17.71 -9.77 -6.02
C SER A 285 -18.84 -10.81 -5.99
N SER A 286 -19.58 -10.95 -7.09
CA SER A 286 -20.59 -12.02 -7.21
C SER A 286 -20.02 -13.44 -7.10
N LYS A 287 -18.73 -13.64 -7.40
CA LYS A 287 -18.05 -14.95 -7.32
C LYS A 287 -17.27 -15.16 -6.03
N HIS A 288 -16.91 -14.08 -5.34
CA HIS A 288 -16.02 -14.13 -4.19
C HIS A 288 -16.58 -13.27 -3.06
N SER A 289 -16.82 -13.85 -1.89
CA SER A 289 -17.26 -13.08 -0.72
C SER A 289 -16.14 -12.20 -0.15
N ALA A 290 -14.90 -12.69 -0.12
CA ALA A 290 -13.71 -11.94 0.33
C ALA A 290 -12.40 -12.63 -0.13
N LEU A 291 -12.00 -12.43 -1.38
CA LEU A 291 -10.75 -12.96 -1.94
C LEU A 291 -9.56 -12.07 -1.52
N PRO A 292 -8.50 -12.61 -0.90
CA PRO A 292 -7.28 -11.84 -0.63
C PRO A 292 -6.60 -11.40 -1.93
N VAL A 293 -6.27 -10.12 -2.03
CA VAL A 293 -5.67 -9.50 -3.21
C VAL A 293 -4.56 -8.54 -2.83
N LEU A 294 -3.65 -8.32 -3.78
CA LEU A 294 -2.66 -7.27 -3.76
C LEU A 294 -3.14 -6.12 -4.65
N VAL A 295 -3.07 -4.90 -4.13
CA VAL A 295 -3.40 -3.68 -4.87
C VAL A 295 -2.13 -2.87 -5.08
N LYS A 296 -1.73 -2.69 -6.33
CA LYS A 296 -0.62 -1.81 -6.72
C LYS A 296 -1.15 -0.50 -7.28
N LEU A 297 -0.67 0.62 -6.75
CA LEU A 297 -1.01 1.95 -7.29
C LEU A 297 0.11 2.45 -8.19
N VAL A 298 -0.24 2.83 -9.42
CA VAL A 298 0.70 3.21 -10.47
C VAL A 298 0.32 4.58 -11.05
N ASN A 299 1.28 5.50 -11.15
CA ASN A 299 1.05 6.84 -11.71
C ASN A 299 1.20 6.88 -13.24
N GLU A 300 2.03 6.01 -13.79
CA GLU A 300 2.44 5.95 -15.20
C GLU A 300 1.73 4.80 -15.94
N PRO A 301 1.80 4.72 -17.28
CA PRO A 301 1.31 3.55 -18.00
C PRO A 301 1.90 2.27 -17.40
N TYR A 302 1.03 1.32 -17.10
CA TYR A 302 1.37 0.02 -16.56
C TYR A 302 1.26 -1.00 -17.68
N GLY A 303 2.17 -1.98 -17.74
CA GLY A 303 2.16 -3.06 -18.73
C GLY A 303 1.04 -4.08 -18.54
N GLU A 304 -0.21 -3.61 -18.55
CA GLU A 304 -1.43 -4.38 -18.31
C GLU A 304 -1.55 -5.55 -19.28
N ASP A 305 -1.31 -5.32 -20.58
CA ASP A 305 -1.45 -6.34 -21.61
C ASP A 305 -0.41 -7.46 -21.44
N VAL A 306 0.84 -7.10 -21.13
CA VAL A 306 1.92 -8.07 -20.88
C VAL A 306 1.66 -8.86 -19.60
N HIS A 307 1.19 -8.20 -18.53
CA HIS A 307 0.78 -8.88 -17.30
C HIS A 307 -0.32 -9.90 -17.59
N ARG A 308 -1.39 -9.50 -18.30
CA ARG A 308 -2.50 -10.40 -18.63
C ARG A 308 -2.07 -11.54 -19.55
N LEU A 309 -1.18 -11.30 -20.51
CA LEU A 309 -0.58 -12.33 -21.35
C LEU A 309 0.13 -13.38 -20.47
N LEU A 310 1.08 -12.96 -19.64
CA LEU A 310 1.82 -13.88 -18.79
C LEU A 310 0.93 -14.58 -17.76
N ALA A 311 -0.10 -13.91 -17.24
CA ALA A 311 -1.06 -14.53 -16.32
C ALA A 311 -1.83 -15.68 -16.97
N ARG A 312 -2.24 -15.54 -18.24
CA ARG A 312 -2.88 -16.62 -19.03
C ARG A 312 -1.98 -17.82 -19.23
N HIS A 313 -0.67 -17.59 -19.35
CA HIS A 313 0.34 -18.67 -19.42
C HIS A 313 0.82 -19.14 -18.03
N HIS A 314 0.16 -18.69 -16.94
CA HIS A 314 0.55 -19.00 -15.56
C HIS A 314 1.99 -18.60 -15.21
N PHE A 315 2.49 -17.52 -15.82
CA PHE A 315 3.80 -16.93 -15.55
C PHE A 315 3.71 -15.61 -14.79
N ALA A 316 2.51 -15.07 -14.53
CA ALA A 316 2.31 -13.88 -13.70
C ALA A 316 1.12 -14.12 -12.74
N PRO A 317 1.01 -13.34 -11.65
CA PRO A 317 -0.17 -13.35 -10.80
C PRO A 317 -1.43 -13.08 -11.65
N SER A 318 -2.57 -13.62 -11.24
CA SER A 318 -3.83 -13.28 -11.91
C SER A 318 -4.11 -11.78 -11.73
N LEU A 319 -4.42 -11.06 -12.81
CA LEU A 319 -4.84 -9.66 -12.76
C LEU A 319 -6.38 -9.61 -12.78
N TYR A 320 -6.99 -9.31 -11.63
CA TYR A 320 -8.44 -9.36 -11.44
C TYR A 320 -9.16 -8.13 -11.98
N GLY A 321 -8.57 -6.95 -11.86
CA GLY A 321 -9.24 -5.71 -12.24
C GLY A 321 -8.40 -4.46 -12.04
N TYR A 322 -9.07 -3.31 -12.21
CA TYR A 322 -8.48 -2.00 -12.00
C TYR A 322 -9.48 -0.99 -11.41
N ALA A 323 -8.97 0.09 -10.82
CA ALA A 323 -9.76 1.28 -10.49
C ALA A 323 -9.01 2.54 -10.93
N ARG A 324 -9.66 3.34 -11.79
CA ARG A 324 -9.10 4.56 -12.39
C ARG A 324 -9.90 5.76 -11.95
N TYR A 325 -9.23 6.74 -11.35
CA TYR A 325 -9.80 8.03 -11.02
C TYR A 325 -8.89 9.12 -11.60
N GLU A 326 -9.43 9.99 -12.44
CA GLU A 326 -8.66 11.07 -13.09
C GLU A 326 -7.88 11.90 -12.05
N GLY A 327 -6.59 12.12 -12.23
CA GLY A 327 -5.76 12.86 -11.25
C GLY A 327 -5.39 12.08 -10.00
N ALA A 328 -5.60 10.76 -9.96
CA ALA A 328 -5.05 9.85 -8.95
C ALA A 328 -4.36 8.66 -9.63
N PRO A 329 -3.44 7.94 -8.94
CA PRO A 329 -2.85 6.72 -9.49
C PRO A 329 -3.92 5.72 -9.94
N CYS A 330 -3.63 4.91 -10.96
CA CYS A 330 -4.44 3.74 -11.27
C CYS A 330 -4.16 2.64 -10.25
N ALA A 331 -5.21 2.04 -9.68
CA ALA A 331 -5.09 0.86 -8.85
C ALA A 331 -5.24 -0.40 -9.72
N TYR A 332 -4.28 -1.32 -9.64
CA TYR A 332 -4.35 -2.65 -10.25
C TYR A 332 -4.51 -3.70 -9.17
N ILE A 333 -5.54 -4.54 -9.31
CA ILE A 333 -5.93 -5.56 -8.34
C ILE A 333 -5.49 -6.91 -8.86
N MET A 334 -4.61 -7.59 -8.14
CA MET A 334 -3.97 -8.83 -8.58
C MET A 334 -3.89 -9.88 -7.47
N GLU A 335 -3.61 -11.12 -7.84
CA GLU A 335 -3.38 -12.24 -6.95
C GLU A 335 -2.27 -11.90 -5.93
N TYR A 336 -2.56 -12.15 -4.65
CA TYR A 336 -1.59 -11.91 -3.59
C TYR A 336 -0.70 -13.14 -3.39
N LEU A 337 0.54 -13.07 -3.87
CA LEU A 337 1.55 -14.10 -3.66
C LEU A 337 2.17 -13.97 -2.27
N GLN A 338 1.62 -14.69 -1.29
CA GLN A 338 2.02 -14.56 0.12
C GLN A 338 3.19 -15.48 0.51
N SER A 339 4.02 -14.97 1.42
CA SER A 339 4.99 -15.76 2.20
C SER A 339 4.24 -16.63 3.23
N PRO A 340 4.71 -17.84 3.56
CA PRO A 340 5.98 -18.46 3.13
C PRO A 340 5.93 -19.21 1.79
N THR A 341 4.75 -19.40 1.21
CA THR A 341 4.55 -20.23 0.00
C THR A 341 5.22 -19.65 -1.25
N TRP A 342 5.45 -18.33 -1.28
CA TRP A 342 6.17 -17.65 -2.35
C TRP A 342 7.41 -16.93 -1.83
N THR A 343 8.53 -17.05 -2.55
CA THR A 343 9.79 -16.33 -2.26
C THR A 343 10.42 -15.80 -3.55
N THR A 344 11.16 -14.69 -3.49
CA THR A 344 11.87 -14.16 -4.67
C THR A 344 12.97 -15.14 -5.10
N LEU A 345 13.24 -15.20 -6.40
CA LEU A 345 14.39 -15.94 -6.95
C LEU A 345 15.70 -15.45 -6.34
N TYR A 346 15.82 -14.15 -6.06
CA TYR A 346 16.96 -13.56 -5.35
C TYR A 346 17.19 -14.19 -3.96
N ASN A 347 16.15 -14.26 -3.12
CA ASN A 347 16.26 -14.89 -1.80
C ASN A 347 16.53 -16.39 -1.90
N PHE A 348 15.89 -17.07 -2.87
CA PHE A 348 16.10 -18.50 -3.09
C PHE A 348 17.53 -18.82 -3.52
N SER A 349 18.12 -18.02 -4.43
CA SER A 349 19.47 -18.26 -4.95
C SER A 349 20.55 -18.12 -3.88
N ARG A 350 20.37 -17.24 -2.89
CA ARG A 350 21.30 -17.08 -1.76
C ARG A 350 21.18 -18.15 -0.69
N GLY A 351 20.01 -18.77 -0.54
CA GLY A 351 19.73 -19.69 0.58
C GLY A 351 19.73 -21.18 0.24
N ASN A 352 19.21 -21.58 -0.93
CA ASN A 352 18.79 -22.97 -1.19
C ASN A 352 19.17 -23.52 -2.59
N ALA A 353 19.87 -22.75 -3.43
CA ALA A 353 20.06 -23.10 -4.84
C ALA A 353 21.14 -24.16 -5.15
N SER A 354 21.50 -25.04 -4.21
CA SER A 354 22.57 -26.03 -4.44
C SER A 354 22.15 -27.21 -5.34
N ASN A 355 20.86 -27.51 -5.45
CA ASN A 355 20.37 -28.68 -6.19
C ASN A 355 20.30 -28.46 -7.71
N ASN A 356 21.07 -29.24 -8.48
CA ASN A 356 21.11 -29.20 -9.95
C ASN A 356 19.75 -29.44 -10.62
N ASN A 357 18.83 -30.17 -9.99
CA ASN A 357 17.49 -30.37 -10.54
C ASN A 357 16.66 -29.09 -10.48
N ASP A 358 16.82 -28.31 -9.41
CA ASP A 358 16.06 -27.07 -9.20
C ASP A 358 16.58 -25.97 -10.13
N LYS A 359 17.91 -25.86 -10.26
CA LYS A 359 18.55 -24.99 -11.27
C LYS A 359 18.03 -25.27 -12.68
N ARG A 360 17.95 -26.55 -13.08
CA ARG A 360 17.42 -26.96 -14.39
C ARG A 360 15.93 -26.66 -14.54
N ALA A 361 15.13 -26.88 -13.50
CA ALA A 361 13.69 -26.61 -13.52
C ALA A 361 13.40 -25.10 -13.64
N ILE A 362 14.14 -24.26 -12.90
CA ILE A 362 14.07 -22.79 -12.99
C ILE A 362 14.48 -22.34 -14.40
N ARG A 363 15.61 -22.85 -14.92
CA ARG A 363 16.08 -22.52 -16.28
C ARG A 363 15.01 -22.78 -17.33
N ARG A 364 14.40 -23.97 -17.33
CA ARG A 364 13.35 -24.34 -18.30
C ARG A 364 12.14 -23.40 -18.20
N SER A 365 11.70 -23.06 -17.00
CA SER A 365 10.59 -22.13 -16.81
C SER A 365 10.92 -20.73 -17.33
N LEU A 366 12.13 -20.24 -17.07
CA LEU A 366 12.58 -18.94 -17.57
C LEU A 366 12.75 -18.93 -19.10
N GLN A 367 13.28 -20.01 -19.69
CA GLN A 367 13.37 -20.15 -21.15
C GLN A 367 12.00 -20.12 -21.82
N HIS A 368 11.00 -20.79 -21.23
CA HIS A 368 9.63 -20.76 -21.73
C HIS A 368 9.01 -19.36 -21.57
N LEU A 369 9.20 -18.72 -20.42
CA LEU A 369 8.77 -17.34 -20.18
C LEU A 369 9.31 -16.36 -21.24
N VAL A 370 10.63 -16.35 -21.47
CA VAL A 370 11.21 -15.42 -22.46
C VAL A 370 10.79 -15.77 -23.89
N GLY A 371 10.57 -17.05 -24.19
CA GLY A 371 9.99 -17.48 -25.47
C GLY A 371 8.60 -16.89 -25.69
N ILE A 372 7.72 -16.92 -24.68
CA ILE A 372 6.38 -16.30 -24.78
C ILE A 372 6.48 -14.79 -25.06
N LEU A 373 7.39 -14.09 -24.39
CA LEU A 373 7.59 -12.64 -24.61
C LEU A 373 8.03 -12.36 -26.06
N GLU A 374 9.02 -13.11 -26.54
CA GLU A 374 9.56 -13.00 -27.91
C GLU A 374 8.51 -13.33 -28.97
N ASP A 375 7.79 -14.45 -28.82
CA ASP A 375 6.76 -14.90 -29.75
C ASP A 375 5.59 -13.90 -29.87
N ASN A 376 5.32 -13.13 -28.81
CA ASN A 376 4.26 -12.12 -28.78
C ASN A 376 4.79 -10.69 -29.04
N GLN A 377 6.07 -10.52 -29.35
CA GLN A 377 6.71 -9.22 -29.60
C GLN A 377 6.50 -8.20 -28.46
N VAL A 378 6.51 -8.69 -27.22
CA VAL A 378 6.39 -7.88 -26.01
C VAL A 378 7.63 -8.06 -25.13
N VAL A 379 7.84 -7.08 -24.27
CA VAL A 379 8.95 -7.07 -23.30
C VAL A 379 8.40 -6.79 -21.91
N HIS A 380 9.06 -7.35 -20.90
CA HIS A 380 8.90 -6.95 -19.51
C HIS A 380 9.85 -5.80 -19.16
N GLY A 381 11.09 -5.87 -19.66
CA GLY A 381 12.12 -4.84 -19.46
C GLY A 381 12.85 -4.89 -18.12
N ASP A 382 12.37 -5.69 -17.15
CA ASP A 382 12.91 -5.72 -15.78
C ASP A 382 12.93 -7.13 -15.18
N LEU A 383 13.29 -8.15 -15.99
CA LEU A 383 13.38 -9.56 -15.57
C LEU A 383 14.60 -9.86 -14.69
N ARG A 384 14.64 -9.25 -13.50
CA ARG A 384 15.65 -9.49 -12.48
C ARG A 384 15.18 -10.53 -11.46
N PRO A 385 16.10 -11.18 -10.71
CA PRO A 385 15.73 -12.17 -9.69
C PRO A 385 14.78 -11.66 -8.60
N VAL A 386 14.77 -10.36 -8.31
CA VAL A 386 13.85 -9.75 -7.33
C VAL A 386 12.41 -9.65 -7.84
N ASN A 387 12.21 -9.64 -9.16
CA ASN A 387 10.91 -9.55 -9.84
C ASN A 387 10.37 -10.91 -10.29
N ILE A 388 11.03 -12.00 -9.87
CA ILE A 388 10.63 -13.37 -10.17
C ILE A 388 10.35 -14.07 -8.84
N MET A 389 9.12 -14.54 -8.65
CA MET A 389 8.68 -15.29 -7.48
C MET A 389 8.69 -16.79 -7.79
N LEU A 390 9.11 -17.61 -6.84
CA LEU A 390 9.10 -19.07 -6.87
C LEU A 390 8.09 -19.60 -5.85
N GLN A 391 7.30 -20.59 -6.24
CA GLN A 391 6.51 -21.35 -5.26
C GLN A 391 7.41 -22.35 -4.53
N VAL A 392 7.33 -22.35 -3.20
CA VAL A 392 8.02 -23.29 -2.32
C VAL A 392 7.02 -24.02 -1.43
N ASP A 393 7.40 -25.21 -0.97
CA ASP A 393 6.64 -25.97 0.02
C ASP A 393 6.95 -25.49 1.45
N ASP A 394 6.34 -26.14 2.44
CA ASP A 394 6.48 -25.79 3.86
C ASP A 394 7.94 -25.95 4.37
N GLU A 395 8.75 -26.77 3.69
CA GLU A 395 10.18 -26.95 3.97
C GLU A 395 11.07 -25.95 3.19
N ARG A 396 10.45 -24.97 2.51
CA ARG A 396 11.10 -23.99 1.62
C ARG A 396 11.84 -24.61 0.44
N LYS A 397 11.46 -25.82 0.02
CA LYS A 397 11.97 -26.47 -1.19
C LYS A 397 11.13 -26.06 -2.40
N LEU A 398 11.75 -26.07 -3.57
CA LEU A 398 11.12 -25.64 -4.81
C LEU A 398 9.98 -26.59 -5.23
N VAL A 399 8.78 -26.05 -5.43
CA VAL A 399 7.66 -26.80 -6.02
C VAL A 399 7.89 -26.95 -7.52
N ARG A 400 7.85 -28.20 -7.99
CA ARG A 400 8.13 -28.57 -9.39
C ARG A 400 7.00 -29.37 -10.00
N SER A 401 6.83 -29.26 -11.32
CA SER A 401 6.01 -30.21 -12.07
C SER A 401 6.65 -31.61 -12.06
N LYS A 402 5.81 -32.65 -12.09
CA LYS A 402 6.26 -34.05 -12.14
C LYS A 402 6.75 -34.40 -13.56
N GLY A 403 7.77 -35.25 -13.65
CA GLY A 403 8.27 -35.80 -14.92
C GLY A 403 9.71 -35.40 -15.29
N ARG A 404 10.24 -36.01 -16.36
CA ARG A 404 11.63 -35.81 -16.84
C ARG A 404 11.96 -34.36 -17.22
N LYS A 405 10.98 -33.61 -17.74
CA LYS A 405 11.09 -32.19 -18.09
C LYS A 405 10.47 -31.30 -16.99
N SER A 406 10.77 -31.59 -15.71
CA SER A 406 10.25 -30.80 -14.58
C SER A 406 10.58 -29.31 -14.72
N THR A 407 9.59 -28.49 -14.40
CA THR A 407 9.61 -27.03 -14.45
C THR A 407 9.30 -26.47 -13.06
N ALA A 408 9.91 -25.33 -12.75
CA ALA A 408 9.60 -24.57 -11.55
C ALA A 408 8.31 -23.78 -11.74
N LYS A 409 7.47 -23.68 -10.71
CA LYS A 409 6.34 -22.76 -10.76
C LYS A 409 6.80 -21.34 -10.41
N ILE A 410 6.89 -20.49 -11.43
CA ILE A 410 7.34 -19.10 -11.30
C ILE A 410 6.19 -18.12 -11.53
N ARG A 411 6.30 -16.93 -10.95
CA ARG A 411 5.45 -15.76 -11.22
C ARG A 411 6.32 -14.52 -11.35
N VAL A 412 6.23 -13.85 -12.50
CA VAL A 412 6.86 -12.57 -12.78
C VAL A 412 5.97 -11.47 -12.22
N VAL A 413 6.58 -10.50 -11.56
CA VAL A 413 5.93 -9.33 -10.97
C VAL A 413 6.62 -8.04 -11.44
N ASP A 414 6.00 -6.89 -11.16
CA ASP A 414 6.56 -5.56 -11.46
C ASP A 414 6.59 -5.15 -12.95
N PHE A 415 5.41 -5.11 -13.58
CA PHE A 415 5.21 -4.77 -15.01
C PHE A 415 5.27 -3.27 -15.35
N ASP A 416 6.00 -2.45 -14.58
CA ASP A 416 6.00 -0.99 -14.79
C ASP A 416 6.72 -0.57 -16.08
N TRP A 417 7.61 -1.41 -16.62
CA TRP A 417 8.35 -1.13 -17.86
C TRP A 417 7.87 -2.00 -19.03
N ALA A 418 6.86 -2.82 -18.80
CA ALA A 418 6.43 -3.81 -19.75
C ALA A 418 5.52 -3.22 -20.83
N GLY A 419 5.65 -3.71 -22.05
CA GLY A 419 4.83 -3.30 -23.18
C GLY A 419 5.28 -3.96 -24.48
N LYS A 420 4.92 -3.37 -25.61
CA LYS A 420 5.39 -3.85 -26.91
C LYS A 420 6.87 -3.55 -27.09
N ALA A 421 7.61 -4.51 -27.66
CA ALA A 421 9.02 -4.35 -27.96
C ALA A 421 9.23 -3.13 -28.88
N GLY A 422 10.23 -2.31 -28.56
CA GLY A 422 10.57 -1.09 -29.29
C GLY A 422 9.67 0.12 -29.00
N GLU A 423 8.50 -0.06 -28.37
CA GLU A 423 7.56 1.04 -28.08
C GLU A 423 7.68 1.57 -26.64
N VAL A 424 8.08 0.72 -25.68
CA VAL A 424 8.34 1.15 -24.29
C VAL A 424 9.81 1.48 -24.08
N LEU A 425 10.08 2.40 -23.14
CA LEU A 425 11.42 2.93 -22.89
C LEU A 425 11.94 2.49 -21.52
N TYR A 426 13.25 2.27 -21.43
CA TYR A 426 13.92 2.20 -20.14
C TYR A 426 13.81 3.53 -19.40
N PRO A 427 13.67 3.53 -18.07
CA PRO A 427 13.78 4.75 -17.29
C PRO A 427 15.14 5.43 -17.47
N VAL A 428 15.15 6.76 -17.46
CA VAL A 428 16.39 7.57 -17.53
C VAL A 428 17.28 7.36 -16.30
N LEU A 429 16.66 7.11 -15.14
CA LEU A 429 17.34 6.82 -13.89
C LEU A 429 17.07 5.36 -13.52
N ARG A 430 18.11 4.55 -13.53
CA ARG A 430 18.09 3.12 -13.19
C ARG A 430 19.33 2.74 -12.41
N ASN A 431 19.29 1.60 -11.74
CA ASN A 431 20.44 1.11 -10.99
C ASN A 431 21.61 0.86 -11.96
N GLN A 432 22.75 1.53 -11.73
CA GLN A 432 23.94 1.45 -12.56
C GLN A 432 24.76 0.18 -12.32
N ASP A 433 24.50 -0.54 -11.22
CA ASP A 433 25.17 -1.81 -10.88
C ASP A 433 24.62 -2.99 -11.69
N ILE A 434 23.58 -2.76 -12.50
CA ILE A 434 22.98 -3.78 -13.37
C ILE A 434 23.43 -3.50 -14.79
N ASP A 435 23.97 -4.54 -15.43
CA ASP A 435 24.32 -4.51 -16.85
C ASP A 435 23.04 -4.61 -17.71
N TRP A 436 22.42 -3.45 -17.94
CA TRP A 436 21.20 -3.36 -18.72
C TRP A 436 21.51 -3.54 -20.22
N PRO A 437 20.74 -4.38 -20.94
CA PRO A 437 21.00 -4.67 -22.36
C PRO A 437 20.71 -3.51 -23.33
N GLY A 438 20.12 -2.41 -22.85
CA GLY A 438 19.79 -1.24 -23.66
C GLY A 438 20.15 0.08 -23.00
N ASN A 439 20.04 1.18 -23.76
CA ASN A 439 20.43 2.51 -23.30
C ASN A 439 19.43 3.13 -22.32
N SER A 440 19.89 4.06 -21.49
CA SER A 440 19.02 4.78 -20.56
C SER A 440 18.11 5.72 -21.32
N GLY A 441 16.79 5.71 -21.02
CA GLY A 441 15.79 6.44 -21.82
C GLY A 441 15.55 5.88 -23.23
N GLY A 442 16.26 4.83 -23.63
CA GLY A 442 16.13 4.20 -24.94
C GLY A 442 15.03 3.14 -24.98
N PRO A 443 14.61 2.73 -26.20
CA PRO A 443 13.61 1.67 -26.37
C PRO A 443 14.09 0.34 -25.80
N ILE A 444 13.13 -0.42 -25.27
CA ILE A 444 13.33 -1.79 -24.80
C ILE A 444 13.02 -2.72 -25.97
N GLU A 445 14.06 -3.27 -26.58
CA GLU A 445 13.98 -4.05 -27.82
C GLU A 445 13.68 -5.54 -27.57
N GLY A 446 13.17 -6.20 -28.61
CA GLY A 446 12.95 -7.65 -28.58
C GLY A 446 14.22 -8.42 -28.23
N GLY A 447 14.09 -9.44 -27.37
CA GLY A 447 15.22 -10.29 -26.93
C GLY A 447 16.10 -9.67 -25.84
N GLN A 448 15.91 -8.40 -25.45
CA GLN A 448 16.65 -7.79 -24.34
C GLN A 448 16.33 -8.44 -22.99
N ASP A 449 15.08 -8.87 -22.77
CA ASP A 449 14.70 -9.66 -21.59
C ASP A 449 15.52 -10.96 -21.47
N ARG A 450 15.72 -11.66 -22.59
CA ARG A 450 16.58 -12.85 -22.64
C ARG A 450 18.03 -12.50 -22.34
N GLN A 451 18.56 -11.41 -22.89
CA GLN A 451 19.92 -10.95 -22.60
C GLN A 451 20.11 -10.62 -21.12
N LEU A 452 19.14 -9.92 -20.50
CA LEU A 452 19.15 -9.61 -19.08
C LEU A 452 19.12 -10.90 -18.23
N VAL A 453 18.29 -11.88 -18.57
CA VAL A 453 18.29 -13.17 -17.85
C VAL A 453 19.65 -13.86 -17.97
N LYS A 454 20.27 -13.88 -19.15
CA LYS A 454 21.60 -14.49 -19.34
C LYS A 454 22.67 -13.85 -18.46
N SER A 455 22.66 -12.52 -18.31
CA SER A 455 23.72 -11.80 -17.60
C SER A 455 23.82 -12.22 -16.13
N TRP A 456 22.69 -12.44 -15.45
CA TRP A 456 22.69 -12.85 -14.04
C TRP A 456 22.52 -14.36 -13.81
N PHE A 457 21.98 -15.13 -14.76
CA PHE A 457 21.64 -16.54 -14.52
C PHE A 457 22.86 -17.42 -14.24
N TYR A 458 23.95 -17.21 -14.97
CA TYR A 458 25.18 -17.99 -14.76
C TYR A 458 25.79 -17.70 -13.38
N GLU A 459 25.83 -16.44 -12.96
CA GLU A 459 26.34 -16.06 -11.64
C GLU A 459 25.49 -16.64 -10.51
N ALA A 460 24.15 -16.61 -10.68
CA ALA A 460 23.23 -17.11 -9.66
C ALA A 460 23.24 -18.64 -9.51
N PHE A 461 23.52 -19.40 -10.58
CA PHE A 461 23.32 -20.85 -10.60
C PHE A 461 24.50 -21.68 -11.10
N SER A 462 25.56 -21.05 -11.62
CA SER A 462 26.71 -21.72 -12.26
C SER A 462 26.27 -22.69 -13.37
N LEU A 463 25.24 -22.31 -14.13
CA LEU A 463 24.66 -23.10 -15.21
C LEU A 463 24.37 -22.18 -16.41
N PRO A 464 24.79 -22.50 -17.64
CA PRO A 464 24.50 -21.68 -18.81
C PRO A 464 22.99 -21.68 -19.14
N PHE A 465 22.48 -20.51 -19.54
CA PHE A 465 21.06 -20.34 -19.87
C PHE A 465 20.67 -21.02 -21.20
N ASP A 466 21.39 -20.78 -22.30
CA ASP A 466 21.02 -21.28 -23.65
C ASP A 466 21.68 -22.61 -24.05
N THR A 467 21.80 -23.58 -23.14
CA THR A 467 22.20 -24.91 -23.60
C THR A 467 21.09 -25.53 -24.44
N VAL A 468 21.35 -25.64 -25.74
CA VAL A 468 20.60 -26.48 -26.69
C VAL A 468 20.58 -27.90 -26.13
N PRO A 469 19.42 -28.58 -26.04
CA PRO A 469 19.43 -30.01 -25.73
C PRO A 469 20.31 -30.73 -26.75
N PRO A 470 21.20 -31.67 -26.36
CA PRO A 470 21.93 -32.45 -27.35
C PRO A 470 20.93 -33.08 -28.33
N LYS A 471 21.16 -32.88 -29.63
CA LYS A 471 20.30 -33.29 -30.78
C LYS A 471 19.91 -34.78 -30.82
N ASN A 472 20.35 -35.59 -29.86
CA ASN A 472 20.18 -37.05 -29.86
C ASN A 472 19.12 -37.56 -28.86
N ALA A 473 18.40 -36.69 -28.15
CA ALA A 473 17.39 -37.14 -27.18
C ALA A 473 16.02 -37.50 -27.80
N ASP A 474 15.77 -37.15 -29.07
CA ASP A 474 14.50 -37.42 -29.77
C ASP A 474 14.53 -38.66 -30.69
N LEU A 475 15.63 -39.44 -30.68
CA LEU A 475 15.75 -40.68 -31.47
C LEU A 475 15.40 -41.96 -30.69
N GLU A 476 15.22 -41.90 -29.37
CA GLU A 476 14.81 -43.06 -28.57
C GLU A 476 13.28 -43.22 -28.45
N ASP A 477 12.50 -42.19 -28.79
CA ASP A 477 11.02 -42.21 -28.68
C ASP A 477 10.32 -42.91 -29.86
N ARG A 478 11.08 -43.56 -30.74
CA ARG A 478 10.56 -44.37 -31.87
C ARG A 478 10.79 -45.88 -31.72
N ARG A 479 11.30 -46.36 -30.57
CA ARG A 479 11.56 -47.81 -30.39
C ARG A 479 10.57 -48.55 -29.51
N HIS A 480 9.61 -47.89 -28.88
CA HIS A 480 8.56 -48.57 -28.10
C HIS A 480 7.18 -48.03 -28.46
N THR A 481 6.69 -48.45 -29.63
CA THR A 481 5.26 -48.58 -29.94
C THR A 481 4.91 -50.05 -30.03
#